data_AF-A0A2D9IKP0-F1
#
_entry.id   AF-A0A2D9IKP0-F1
#
_cell.length_a   1.000
_cell.length_b   1.000
_cell.length_c   1.000
_cell.angle_alpha   90.00
_cell.angle_beta   90.00
_cell.angle_gamma   90.00
#
_symmetry.space_group_name_H-M   'P 1'
#
loop_
_entity.id
_entity.type
_entity.pdbx_description
1 polymer ?
#
loop_
_entity_poly.entity_id
_entity_poly.type
_entity_poly.pdbx_seq_one_letter_code
_entity_poly.pdbx_strand_id
1 'polypeptide(L)'
;MNEQVVEFVIRDRKFVFKIPYNDYVPFKEAEEKIISLIEEINPPAEKLDAGLVYAALQLAIENNRLSQKTKNASSDTEQRIEEISEKLNIFLNQQ
;
A
#
# COMPACT_ATOMS: atom_id res chain seq x y z
N MET A 1 -16.86 16.73 -6.70
CA MET A 1 -16.32 15.35 -6.67
C MET A 1 -17.47 14.45 -6.27
N ASN A 2 -17.69 13.35 -6.99
CA ASN A 2 -18.68 12.37 -6.55
C ASN A 2 -18.05 11.58 -5.39
N GLU A 3 -18.67 11.66 -4.23
CA GLU A 3 -18.31 10.92 -3.02
C GLU A 3 -19.43 9.94 -2.68
N GLN A 4 -19.10 8.84 -2.04
CA GLN A 4 -20.07 7.89 -1.50
C GLN A 4 -19.79 7.59 -0.04
N VAL A 5 -20.85 7.24 0.69
CA VAL A 5 -20.75 6.82 2.09
C VAL A 5 -20.53 5.32 2.13
N VAL A 6 -19.51 4.89 2.86
CA VAL A 6 -19.23 3.48 3.12
C VAL A 6 -19.25 3.22 4.62
N GLU A 7 -19.72 2.03 4.96
CA GLU A 7 -19.72 1.53 6.34
C GLU A 7 -18.66 0.43 6.45
N PHE A 8 -17.92 0.47 7.54
CA PHE A 8 -16.90 -0.51 7.90
C PHE A 8 -17.19 -1.01 9.30
N VAL A 9 -17.31 -2.33 9.47
CA VAL A 9 -17.63 -2.93 10.76
C VAL A 9 -16.50 -3.87 11.16
N ILE A 10 -15.95 -3.65 12.36
CA ILE A 10 -15.00 -4.55 13.00
C ILE A 10 -15.59 -4.96 14.33
N ARG A 11 -15.89 -6.25 14.46
CA ARG A 11 -16.52 -6.83 15.67
C ARG A 11 -17.80 -6.08 16.02
N ASP A 12 -17.85 -5.42 17.16
CA ASP A 12 -19.00 -4.64 17.66
C ASP A 12 -18.94 -3.15 17.30
N ARG A 13 -17.88 -2.70 16.59
CA ARG A 13 -17.68 -1.29 16.24
C ARG A 13 -18.00 -1.01 14.77
N LYS A 14 -18.75 0.07 14.55
CA LYS A 14 -19.12 0.57 13.23
C LYS A 14 -18.45 1.92 12.97
N PHE A 15 -17.80 2.02 11.82
CA PHE A 15 -17.16 3.22 11.30
C PHE A 15 -17.83 3.63 9.99
N VAL A 16 -17.96 4.93 9.75
CA VAL A 16 -18.62 5.47 8.55
C VAL A 16 -17.69 6.50 7.92
N PHE A 17 -17.44 6.34 6.62
CA PHE A 17 -16.53 7.20 5.86
C PHE A 17 -17.21 7.76 4.62
N LYS A 18 -16.76 8.93 4.18
CA LYS A 18 -17.02 9.45 2.83
C LYS A 18 -15.77 9.26 2.00
N ILE A 19 -15.88 8.55 0.88
CA ILE A 19 -14.76 8.26 -0.01
C ILE A 19 -15.08 8.69 -1.44
N PRO A 20 -14.07 9.02 -2.27
CA PRO A 20 -14.25 9.19 -3.70
C PRO A 20 -14.85 7.94 -4.35
N TYR A 21 -15.68 8.09 -5.38
CA TYR A 21 -16.29 6.92 -6.05
C TYR A 21 -15.26 5.92 -6.59
N ASN A 22 -14.13 6.43 -7.11
CA ASN A 22 -13.06 5.60 -7.67
C ASN A 22 -12.34 4.75 -6.61
N ASP A 23 -12.47 5.11 -5.34
CA ASP A 23 -11.78 4.42 -4.24
C ASP A 23 -12.64 3.29 -3.64
N TYR A 24 -13.86 3.04 -4.14
CA TYR A 24 -14.73 2.01 -3.58
C TYR A 24 -14.12 0.61 -3.57
N VAL A 25 -13.61 0.18 -4.73
CA VAL A 25 -13.01 -1.16 -4.86
C VAL A 25 -11.74 -1.26 -4.00
N PRO A 26 -10.77 -0.32 -4.09
CA PRO A 26 -9.63 -0.29 -3.20
C PRO A 26 -9.99 -0.25 -1.70
N PHE A 27 -11.06 0.48 -1.34
CA PHE A 27 -11.55 0.55 0.04
C PHE A 27 -12.03 -0.81 0.52
N LYS A 28 -12.78 -1.55 -0.30
CA LYS A 28 -13.27 -2.90 0.06
C LYS A 28 -12.12 -3.91 0.22
N GLU A 29 -11.12 -3.84 -0.65
CA GLU A 29 -9.90 -4.66 -0.50
C GLU A 29 -9.12 -4.31 0.78
N ALA A 30 -9.00 -3.02 1.10
CA ALA A 30 -8.35 -2.58 2.34
C ALA A 30 -9.12 -2.96 3.60
N GLU A 31 -10.46 -2.91 3.55
CA GLU A 31 -11.36 -3.35 4.62
C GLU A 31 -11.12 -4.82 4.98
N GLU A 32 -11.09 -5.72 3.98
CA GLU A 32 -10.82 -7.15 4.19
C GLU A 32 -9.43 -7.38 4.82
N LYS A 33 -8.42 -6.63 4.37
CA LYS A 33 -7.05 -6.74 4.89
C LYS A 33 -6.96 -6.28 6.35
N ILE A 34 -7.60 -5.17 6.72
CA ILE A 34 -7.62 -4.69 8.11
C ILE A 34 -8.36 -5.69 9.01
N ILE A 35 -9.52 -6.21 8.59
CA ILE A 35 -10.27 -7.21 9.38
C ILE A 35 -9.38 -8.43 9.66
N SER A 36 -8.75 -8.96 8.61
CA SER A 36 -7.86 -10.13 8.73
C SER A 36 -6.73 -9.88 9.71
N LEU A 37 -6.09 -8.71 9.63
CA LEU A 37 -4.97 -8.34 10.51
C LEU A 37 -5.41 -8.16 11.96
N ILE A 38 -6.60 -7.59 12.20
CA ILE A 38 -7.15 -7.44 13.54
C ILE A 38 -7.50 -8.79 14.16
N GLU A 39 -8.05 -9.72 13.38
CA GLU A 39 -8.32 -11.07 13.87
C GLU A 39 -7.04 -11.88 14.11
N GLU A 40 -5.95 -11.62 13.36
CA GLU A 40 -4.63 -12.20 13.64
C GLU A 40 -4.01 -11.64 14.94
N ILE A 41 -4.05 -10.31 15.12
CA ILE A 41 -3.57 -9.64 16.35
C ILE A 41 -4.41 -10.09 17.55
N ASN A 42 -5.69 -10.37 17.31
CA ASN A 42 -6.71 -10.76 18.29
C ASN A 42 -6.65 -9.93 19.59
N PRO A 43 -6.77 -8.59 19.51
CA PRO A 43 -6.73 -7.76 20.70
C PRO A 43 -7.95 -8.06 21.59
N PRO A 44 -7.83 -8.00 22.93
CA PRO A 44 -8.98 -7.94 23.82
C PRO A 44 -9.93 -6.80 23.42
N ALA A 45 -11.23 -6.95 23.66
CA ALA A 45 -12.24 -5.97 23.24
C ALA A 45 -11.95 -4.56 23.78
N GLU A 46 -11.50 -4.45 25.03
CA GLU A 46 -11.11 -3.19 25.66
C GLU A 46 -9.85 -2.55 25.08
N LYS A 47 -9.08 -3.30 24.27
CA LYS A 47 -7.87 -2.84 23.58
C LYS A 47 -8.02 -2.84 22.07
N LEU A 48 -9.25 -2.93 21.54
CA LEU A 48 -9.49 -2.93 20.10
C LEU A 48 -8.89 -1.68 19.42
N ASP A 49 -9.00 -0.51 20.04
CA ASP A 49 -8.44 0.74 19.50
C ASP A 49 -6.91 0.67 19.38
N ALA A 50 -6.22 0.08 20.37
CA ALA A 50 -4.78 -0.14 20.30
C ALA A 50 -4.41 -1.18 19.22
N GLY A 51 -5.23 -2.22 19.05
CA GLY A 51 -5.08 -3.19 17.96
C GLY A 51 -5.22 -2.55 16.59
N LEU A 52 -6.19 -1.64 16.41
CA LEU A 52 -6.39 -0.88 15.18
C LEU A 52 -5.21 0.02 14.85
N VAL A 53 -4.68 0.74 15.85
CA VAL A 53 -3.47 1.55 15.68
C VAL A 53 -2.27 0.68 15.32
N TYR A 54 -2.10 -0.47 15.99
CA TYR A 54 -0.99 -1.38 15.71
C TYR A 54 -1.08 -1.99 14.30
N ALA A 55 -2.27 -2.40 13.87
CA ALA A 55 -2.54 -2.87 12.50
C ALA A 55 -2.17 -1.79 11.47
N ALA A 56 -2.58 -0.54 11.69
CA ALA A 56 -2.23 0.58 10.82
C ALA A 56 -0.70 0.80 10.74
N LEU A 57 0.01 0.71 11.88
CA LEU A 57 1.47 0.80 11.90
C LEU A 57 2.14 -0.33 11.12
N GLN A 58 1.65 -1.57 11.26
CA GLN A 58 2.17 -2.71 10.51
C GLN A 58 2.00 -2.52 8.99
N LEU A 59 0.82 -2.08 8.55
CA LEU A 59 0.55 -1.78 7.14
C LEU A 59 1.45 -0.63 6.61
N ALA A 60 1.68 0.41 7.42
CA ALA A 60 2.57 1.50 7.06
C ALA A 60 4.05 1.04 6.93
N ILE A 61 4.50 0.17 7.85
CA ILE A 61 5.84 -0.43 7.78
C ILE A 61 5.98 -1.31 6.52
N GLU A 62 4.98 -2.13 6.22
CA GLU A 62 4.94 -2.96 5.01
C GLU A 62 5.01 -2.09 3.75
N ASN A 63 4.20 -1.03 3.68
CA ASN A 63 4.19 -0.10 2.56
C ASN A 63 5.55 0.61 2.38
N ASN A 64 6.18 1.04 3.47
CA ASN A 64 7.51 1.65 3.42
C ASN A 64 8.56 0.69 2.87
N ARG A 65 8.53 -0.58 3.29
CA ARG A 65 9.43 -1.63 2.77
C ARG A 65 9.20 -1.91 1.29
N LEU A 66 7.94 -2.01 0.86
CA LEU A 66 7.58 -2.19 -0.55
C LEU A 66 8.03 -1.00 -1.40
N SER A 67 7.80 0.23 -0.93
CA SER A 67 8.22 1.45 -1.60
C SER A 67 9.74 1.54 -1.75
N GLN A 68 10.51 1.16 -0.72
CA GLN A 68 11.97 1.07 -0.81
C GLN A 68 12.42 0.01 -1.82
N LYS A 69 11.79 -1.17 -1.82
CA LYS A 69 12.09 -2.23 -2.79
C LYS A 69 11.84 -1.78 -4.23
N THR A 70 10.72 -1.09 -4.47
CA THR A 70 10.39 -0.54 -5.80
C THR A 70 11.38 0.52 -6.23
N LYS A 71 11.78 1.44 -5.34
CA LYS A 71 12.80 2.47 -5.62
C LYS A 71 14.16 1.87 -5.97
N ASN A 72 14.58 0.82 -5.26
CA ASN A 72 15.83 0.15 -5.55
C ASN A 72 15.76 -0.56 -6.92
N ALA A 73 14.65 -1.25 -7.22
CA ALA A 73 14.45 -1.90 -8.50
C ALA A 73 14.38 -0.91 -9.69
N SER A 74 13.80 0.28 -9.49
CA SER A 74 13.80 1.32 -10.53
C SER A 74 15.20 1.88 -10.75
N SER A 75 15.97 2.13 -9.70
CA SER A 75 17.37 2.56 -9.80
C SER A 75 18.22 1.55 -10.57
N ASP A 76 18.07 0.25 -10.27
CA ASP A 76 18.79 -0.82 -10.98
C ASP A 76 18.41 -0.88 -12.46
N THR A 77 17.15 -0.56 -12.79
CA THR A 77 16.65 -0.55 -14.17
C THR A 77 17.16 0.67 -14.93
N GLU A 78 17.15 1.85 -14.31
CA GLU A 78 17.70 3.09 -14.89
C GLU A 78 19.19 2.94 -15.21
N GLN A 79 19.97 2.38 -14.29
CA GLN A 79 21.40 2.14 -14.51
C GLN A 79 21.65 1.20 -15.70
N ARG A 80 20.84 0.14 -15.86
CA ARG A 80 20.94 -0.76 -17.03
C ARG A 80 20.57 -0.07 -18.34
N ILE A 81 19.57 0.81 -18.33
CA ILE A 81 19.18 1.60 -19.51
C ILE A 81 20.32 2.54 -19.91
N GLU A 82 20.97 3.18 -18.94
CA GLU A 82 22.12 4.07 -19.17
C GLU A 82 23.30 3.30 -19.76
N GLU A 83 23.68 2.15 -19.18
CA GLU A 83 24.74 1.28 -19.71
C GLU A 83 24.47 0.80 -21.15
N ILE A 84 23.22 0.44 -21.47
CA ILE A 84 22.83 0.03 -22.82
C ILE A 84 22.92 1.23 -23.78
N SER A 85 22.47 2.40 -23.35
CA SER A 85 22.51 3.63 -24.14
C SER A 85 23.95 4.05 -24.46
N GLU A 86 24.87 3.95 -23.48
CA GLU A 86 26.30 4.19 -23.69
C GLU A 86 26.91 3.21 -24.70
N LYS A 87 26.60 1.91 -24.58
CA LYS A 87 27.08 0.89 -25.53
C LYS A 87 26.59 1.15 -26.95
N LEU A 88 25.33 1.58 -27.11
CA LEU A 88 24.78 1.95 -28.41
C LEU A 88 25.47 3.19 -28.99
N ASN A 89 25.72 4.22 -28.17
CA ASN A 89 26.45 5.42 -28.60
C ASN A 89 27.89 5.09 -29.05
N ILE A 90 28.59 4.22 -28.33
CA ILE A 90 29.92 3.76 -28.73
C ILE A 90 29.85 3.03 -30.08
N PHE A 91 28.89 2.12 -30.24
CA PHE A 91 28.72 1.36 -31.49
C PHE A 91 28.43 2.26 -32.69
N LEU A 92 27.55 3.26 -32.54
CA LEU A 92 27.17 4.18 -33.61
C LEU A 92 28.31 5.13 -34.03
N ASN A 93 29.21 5.48 -33.10
CA ASN A 93 30.33 6.40 -33.36
C ASN A 93 31.64 5.68 -33.74
N GLN A 94 31.62 4.36 -33.91
CA GLN A 94 32.75 3.55 -34.39
C GLN A 94 32.77 3.34 -35.91
N GLN A 95 31.92 4.07 -36.66
CA GLN A 95 31.96 4.16 -38.14
C GLN A 95 32.66 5.44 -38.59
#